data_AF-A0AAD4TMW5-F1
#
_entry.id   AF-A0AAD4TMW5-F1
#
_cell.length_a   1.000
_cell.length_b   1.000
_cell.length_c   1.000
_cell.angle_alpha   90.00
_cell.angle_beta   90.00
_cell.angle_gamma   90.00
#
_symmetry.space_group_name_H-M   'P 1'
#
loop_
_entity.id
_entity.type
_entity.pdbx_description
1 polymer ?
#
loop_
_entity_poly.entity_id
_entity_poly.type
_entity_poly.pdbx_seq_one_letter_code
_entity_poly.pdbx_strand_id
1 'polypeptide(L)'
;MERKDGGEWAIPGGVVGPGEISAALKREFAEEAVNSSQKPRADTQELEKQLHKLCSQEHFVVYNGYVGDPRHTDNVWMDTEAVNYHDETGEVMDLLSLEAGDDAEKVRWVDINDKLKLYASHSQFLQLVAEKRGAHWSEHYPE
;
A
#
# COMPACT_ATOMS: atom_id res chain seq x y z
N MET A 1 -2.06 -6.90 0.74
CA MET A 1 -1.85 -8.31 0.35
C MET A 1 -1.67 -9.17 1.60
N GLU A 2 -1.97 -10.47 1.53
CA GLU A 2 -1.62 -11.45 2.56
C GLU A 2 -0.22 -11.96 2.25
N ARG A 3 0.72 -11.80 3.19
CA ARG A 3 2.13 -12.16 2.96
C ARG A 3 2.32 -13.67 2.92
N LYS A 4 3.20 -14.17 2.05
CA LYS A 4 3.51 -15.61 1.99
C LYS A 4 4.27 -16.14 3.21
N ASP A 5 5.08 -15.30 3.84
CA ASP A 5 5.99 -15.69 4.92
C ASP A 5 5.31 -15.80 6.31
N GLY A 6 4.25 -15.02 6.54
CA GLY A 6 3.56 -14.96 7.84
C GLY A 6 2.04 -15.10 7.78
N GLY A 7 1.41 -15.06 6.60
CA GLY A 7 -0.05 -15.10 6.45
C GLY A 7 -0.77 -13.85 6.98
N GLU A 8 -0.03 -12.81 7.37
CA GLU A 8 -0.61 -11.56 7.86
C GLU A 8 -1.00 -10.66 6.68
N TRP A 9 -2.11 -9.93 6.84
CA TRP A 9 -2.51 -8.91 5.89
C TRP A 9 -1.66 -7.64 6.06
N ALA A 10 -1.20 -7.07 4.97
CA ALA A 10 -0.31 -5.92 4.95
C ALA A 10 -0.65 -4.96 3.79
N ILE A 11 -0.20 -3.70 3.92
CA ILE A 11 -0.12 -2.77 2.79
C ILE A 11 0.97 -3.30 1.85
N PRO A 12 0.74 -3.35 0.52
CA PRO A 12 1.78 -3.76 -0.43
C PRO A 12 2.89 -2.70 -0.45
N GLY A 13 4.13 -3.14 -0.27
CA GLY A 13 5.27 -2.27 -0.06
C GLY A 13 6.55 -3.06 0.15
N GLY A 14 7.69 -2.41 -0.05
CA GLY A 14 8.97 -3.09 -0.02
C GLY A 14 10.14 -2.16 0.15
N VAL A 15 11.32 -2.62 -0.26
CA VAL A 15 12.59 -1.93 -0.03
C VAL A 15 12.79 -0.85 -1.09
N VAL A 16 13.17 0.34 -0.63
CA VAL A 16 13.45 1.48 -1.50
C VAL A 16 14.93 1.52 -1.86
N GLY A 17 15.24 1.67 -3.16
CA GLY A 17 16.59 1.94 -3.64
C GLY A 17 17.03 3.40 -3.37
N PRO A 18 18.34 3.70 -3.38
CA PRO A 18 18.84 5.06 -3.11
C PRO A 18 18.21 6.12 -4.04
N GLY A 19 17.40 7.02 -3.48
CA GLY A 19 16.77 8.13 -4.20
C GLY A 19 15.48 7.79 -4.96
N GLU A 20 14.90 6.60 -4.73
CA GLU A 20 13.83 6.07 -5.60
C GLU A 20 12.44 5.96 -4.94
N ILE A 21 12.12 6.75 -3.91
CA ILE A 21 10.88 6.57 -3.11
C ILE A 21 9.62 6.49 -3.99
N SER A 22 9.39 7.50 -4.84
CA SER A 22 8.21 7.53 -5.70
C SER A 22 8.17 6.45 -6.78
N ALA A 23 9.34 5.96 -7.21
CA ALA A 23 9.43 4.84 -8.15
C ALA A 23 9.16 3.51 -7.43
N ALA A 24 9.69 3.35 -6.22
CA ALA A 24 9.46 2.19 -5.38
C ALA A 24 7.97 2.03 -5.03
N LEU A 25 7.28 3.09 -4.61
CA LEU A 25 5.84 3.02 -4.29
C LEU A 25 5.00 2.44 -5.44
N LYS A 26 5.29 2.86 -6.69
CA LYS A 26 4.59 2.34 -7.87
C LYS A 26 5.00 0.92 -8.20
N ARG A 27 6.30 0.63 -8.14
CA ARG A 27 6.85 -0.69 -8.45
C ARG A 27 6.31 -1.75 -7.47
N GLU A 28 6.39 -1.50 -6.18
CA GLU A 28 5.92 -2.42 -5.14
C GLU A 28 4.41 -2.69 -5.28
N PHE A 29 3.60 -1.66 -5.52
CA PHE A 29 2.18 -1.86 -5.78
C PHE A 29 1.92 -2.69 -7.05
N ALA A 30 2.61 -2.38 -8.15
CA ALA A 30 2.45 -3.09 -9.42
C ALA A 30 2.88 -4.56 -9.32
N GLU A 31 3.99 -4.83 -8.64
CA GLU A 31 4.55 -6.18 -8.46
C GLU A 31 3.70 -7.00 -7.49
N GLU A 32 3.39 -6.48 -6.30
CA GLU A 32 2.75 -7.27 -5.24
C GLU A 32 1.23 -7.35 -5.35
N ALA A 33 0.57 -6.30 -5.87
CA ALA A 33 -0.89 -6.21 -5.91
C ALA A 33 -1.50 -6.43 -7.30
N VAL A 34 -0.70 -6.31 -8.37
CA VAL A 34 -1.16 -6.43 -9.76
C VAL A 34 -0.34 -7.46 -10.56
N ASN A 35 0.61 -8.15 -9.93
CA ASN A 35 1.49 -9.17 -10.53
C ASN A 35 2.14 -8.72 -11.85
N SER A 36 2.62 -7.47 -11.91
CA SER A 36 3.13 -6.88 -13.16
C SER A 36 4.32 -7.63 -13.76
N SER A 37 5.11 -8.34 -12.95
CA SER A 37 6.27 -9.13 -13.40
C SER A 37 5.90 -10.29 -14.32
N GLN A 38 4.69 -10.83 -14.18
CA GLN A 38 4.18 -11.96 -14.97
C GLN A 38 3.29 -11.51 -16.14
N LYS A 39 3.10 -10.20 -16.33
CA LYS A 39 2.20 -9.65 -17.35
C LYS A 39 2.90 -9.39 -18.69
N PRO A 40 2.19 -9.52 -19.82
CA PRO A 40 2.70 -9.11 -21.12
C PRO A 40 3.11 -7.63 -21.13
N ARG A 41 4.12 -7.29 -21.94
CA ARG A 41 4.64 -5.91 -22.06
C ARG A 41 3.58 -4.86 -22.42
N ALA A 42 2.57 -5.23 -23.21
CA ALA A 42 1.49 -4.31 -23.56
C ALA A 42 0.64 -3.94 -22.33
N ASP A 43 0.35 -4.92 -21.48
CA ASP A 43 -0.45 -4.74 -20.27
C ASP A 43 0.34 -3.96 -19.22
N THR A 44 1.65 -4.19 -19.11
CA THR A 44 2.51 -3.42 -18.19
C THR A 44 2.62 -1.95 -18.60
N GLN A 45 2.66 -1.64 -19.90
CA GLN A 45 2.64 -0.24 -20.38
C GLN A 45 1.33 0.48 -20.06
N GLU A 46 0.19 -0.21 -20.16
CA GLU A 46 -1.09 0.39 -19.82
C GLU A 46 -1.23 0.58 -18.30
N LEU A 47 -0.79 -0.42 -17.52
CA LEU A 47 -0.68 -0.32 -16.06
C LEU A 47 0.19 0.87 -15.64
N GLU A 48 1.35 1.06 -16.26
CA GLU A 48 2.23 2.20 -15.99
C GLU A 48 1.54 3.54 -16.22
N LYS A 49 0.74 3.68 -17.29
CA LYS A 49 -0.03 4.91 -17.54
C LYS A 49 -1.12 5.13 -16.48
N GLN A 50 -1.84 4.08 -16.12
CA GLN A 50 -2.89 4.14 -15.10
C GLN A 50 -2.31 4.53 -13.74
N LEU A 51 -1.23 3.86 -13.30
CA LEU A 51 -0.53 4.21 -12.07
C LEU A 51 0.12 5.60 -12.13
N HIS A 52 0.61 6.02 -13.30
CA HIS A 52 1.10 7.38 -13.48
C HIS A 52 -0.02 8.41 -13.32
N LYS A 53 -1.22 8.16 -13.89
CA LYS A 53 -2.40 9.02 -13.71
C LYS A 53 -2.75 9.11 -12.23
N LEU A 54 -2.89 7.98 -11.53
CA LEU A 54 -3.20 7.92 -10.10
C LEU A 54 -2.15 8.66 -9.25
N CYS A 55 -0.87 8.37 -9.45
CA CYS A 55 0.19 8.95 -8.64
C CYS A 55 0.48 10.43 -8.94
N SER A 56 -0.04 10.96 -10.05
CA SER A 56 0.06 12.38 -10.39
C SER A 56 -1.09 13.21 -9.82
N GLN A 57 -2.13 12.57 -9.27
CA GLN A 57 -3.18 13.24 -8.52
C GLN A 57 -2.66 13.69 -7.15
N GLU A 58 -3.48 14.49 -6.45
CA GLU A 58 -3.18 14.89 -5.08
C GLU A 58 -3.07 13.66 -4.17
N HIS A 59 -1.89 13.51 -3.59
CA HIS A 59 -1.55 12.44 -2.65
C HIS A 59 -0.92 13.07 -1.40
N PHE A 60 -0.84 12.29 -0.34
CA PHE A 60 -0.16 12.75 0.86
C PHE A 60 0.65 11.65 1.52
N VAL A 61 1.76 12.08 2.12
CA VAL A 61 2.52 11.27 3.07
C VAL A 61 1.67 11.08 4.32
N VAL A 62 1.32 9.83 4.61
CA VAL A 62 0.60 9.40 5.81
C VAL A 62 1.57 9.38 6.99
N TYR A 63 2.77 8.86 6.75
CA TYR A 63 3.80 8.67 7.75
C TYR A 63 5.18 8.66 7.09
N ASN A 64 6.17 9.29 7.71
CA ASN A 64 7.58 9.21 7.32
C ASN A 64 8.42 9.11 8.60
N GLY A 65 9.20 8.03 8.72
CA GLY A 65 10.13 7.84 9.84
C GLY A 65 10.20 6.41 10.33
N TYR A 66 10.63 6.28 11.58
CA TYR A 66 10.97 5.03 12.25
C TYR A 66 9.79 4.10 12.51
N VAL A 67 9.92 2.82 12.15
CA VAL A 67 8.90 1.80 12.45
C VAL A 67 9.45 0.72 13.35
N GLY A 68 8.80 0.43 14.48
CA GLY A 68 9.24 -0.66 15.36
C GLY A 68 9.22 -2.01 14.63
N ASP A 69 10.41 -2.54 14.34
CA ASP A 69 10.60 -3.79 13.58
C ASP A 69 11.54 -4.75 14.35
N PRO A 70 11.24 -6.06 14.39
CA PRO A 70 12.06 -7.04 15.11
C PRO A 70 13.49 -7.18 14.57
N ARG A 71 13.80 -6.67 13.38
CA ARG A 71 15.14 -6.68 12.79
C ARG A 71 16.05 -5.58 13.32
N HIS A 72 15.54 -4.69 14.17
CA HIS A 72 16.30 -3.57 14.71
C HIS A 72 17.49 -4.01 15.57
N THR A 73 18.56 -3.24 15.48
CA THR A 73 19.75 -3.30 16.34
C THR A 73 20.14 -1.88 16.75
N ASP A 74 21.13 -1.74 17.63
CA ASP A 74 21.64 -0.43 18.09
C ASP A 74 22.09 0.50 16.95
N ASN A 75 22.45 -0.07 15.78
CA ASN A 75 23.02 0.67 14.65
C ASN A 75 22.24 0.51 13.34
N VAL A 76 21.16 -0.27 13.33
CA VAL A 76 20.37 -0.55 12.12
C VAL A 76 18.90 -0.57 12.49
N TRP A 77 18.11 0.28 11.83
CA TRP A 77 16.66 0.36 11.99
C TRP A 77 15.97 0.44 10.63
N MET A 78 14.67 0.20 10.64
CA MET A 78 13.77 0.37 9.51
C MET A 78 13.06 1.71 9.64
N ASP A 79 13.16 2.50 8.58
CA ASP A 79 12.28 3.64 8.36
C ASP A 79 11.28 3.28 7.25
N THR A 80 10.11 3.92 7.27
CA THR A 80 9.11 3.79 6.22
C THR A 80 8.60 5.16 5.79
N GLU A 81 8.22 5.24 4.51
CA GLU A 81 7.37 6.31 4.00
C GLU A 81 6.08 5.68 3.48
N ALA A 82 4.98 5.91 4.20
CA ALA A 82 3.65 5.49 3.78
C ALA A 82 2.96 6.65 3.06
N VAL A 83 2.51 6.43 1.83
CA VAL A 83 1.84 7.43 0.99
C VAL A 83 0.46 6.94 0.61
N ASN A 84 -0.55 7.82 0.74
CA ASN A 84 -1.89 7.53 0.26
C ASN A 84 -2.08 8.13 -1.14
N TYR A 85 -2.18 7.25 -2.13
CA TYR A 85 -2.78 7.54 -3.43
C TYR A 85 -4.25 7.17 -3.38
N HIS A 86 -5.12 8.08 -3.78
CA HIS A 86 -6.57 7.90 -3.67
C HIS A 86 -7.23 8.13 -5.02
N ASP A 87 -8.10 7.21 -5.40
CA ASP A 87 -8.96 7.36 -6.57
C ASP A 87 -10.36 7.72 -6.10
N GLU A 88 -10.69 9.00 -6.20
CA GLU A 88 -11.99 9.55 -5.76
C GLU A 88 -13.14 9.08 -6.65
N THR A 89 -12.90 8.87 -7.94
CA THR A 89 -13.94 8.57 -8.92
C THR A 89 -14.04 7.09 -9.26
N GLY A 90 -13.00 6.30 -8.95
CA GLY A 90 -12.88 4.90 -9.33
C GLY A 90 -12.37 4.69 -10.76
N GLU A 91 -12.16 5.77 -11.54
CA GLU A 91 -11.80 5.70 -12.96
C GLU A 91 -10.50 4.92 -13.23
N VAL A 92 -9.57 4.88 -12.28
CA VAL A 92 -8.30 4.18 -12.43
C VAL A 92 -8.38 2.80 -11.80
N MET A 93 -8.83 2.72 -10.54
CA MET A 93 -8.81 1.50 -9.76
C MET A 93 -9.84 0.47 -10.23
N ASP A 94 -10.96 0.88 -10.83
CA ASP A 94 -11.98 -0.04 -11.39
C ASP A 94 -11.47 -0.82 -12.61
N LEU A 95 -10.45 -0.28 -13.29
CA LEU A 95 -9.83 -0.92 -14.46
C LEU A 95 -8.72 -1.91 -14.08
N LEU A 96 -8.29 -1.91 -12.81
CA LEU A 96 -7.18 -2.71 -12.33
C LEU A 96 -7.66 -4.01 -11.71
N SER A 97 -7.39 -5.12 -12.41
CA SER A 97 -7.54 -6.47 -11.84
C SER A 97 -6.39 -6.77 -10.88
N LEU A 98 -6.72 -6.88 -9.59
CA LEU A 98 -5.76 -7.29 -8.57
C LEU A 98 -5.34 -8.75 -8.75
N GLU A 99 -4.04 -8.99 -8.68
CA GLU A 99 -3.43 -10.31 -8.80
C GLU A 99 -2.22 -10.36 -7.87
N ALA A 100 -2.15 -11.40 -7.03
CA ALA A 100 -1.10 -11.49 -6.03
C ALA A 100 0.26 -11.75 -6.72
N GLY A 101 1.25 -10.92 -6.39
CA GLY A 101 2.62 -11.08 -6.87
C GLY A 101 3.38 -12.21 -6.18
N ASP A 102 4.67 -12.31 -6.47
CA ASP A 102 5.51 -13.40 -5.99
C ASP A 102 5.71 -13.43 -4.46
N ASP A 103 5.56 -12.30 -3.77
CA ASP A 103 5.67 -12.20 -2.30
C ASP A 103 4.31 -12.24 -1.57
N ALA A 104 3.21 -12.27 -2.32
CA ALA A 104 1.85 -12.26 -1.81
C ALA A 104 1.12 -13.59 -2.07
N GLU A 105 0.48 -14.14 -1.04
CA GLU A 105 -0.39 -15.32 -1.19
C GLU A 105 -1.77 -14.89 -1.73
N LYS A 106 -2.29 -13.77 -1.23
CA LYS A 106 -3.58 -13.21 -1.65
C LYS A 106 -3.52 -11.70 -1.77
N VAL A 107 -4.38 -11.14 -2.61
CA VAL A 107 -4.62 -9.69 -2.70
C VAL A 107 -6.10 -9.43 -2.82
N ARG A 108 -6.59 -8.36 -2.20
CA ARG A 108 -7.98 -7.89 -2.30
C ARG A 108 -8.09 -6.45 -1.84
N TRP A 109 -9.19 -5.83 -2.24
CA TRP A 109 -9.74 -4.66 -1.56
C TRP A 109 -10.25 -5.05 -0.16
N VAL A 110 -10.08 -4.13 0.79
CA VAL A 110 -10.45 -4.34 2.19
C VAL A 110 -11.15 -3.09 2.70
N ASP A 111 -12.32 -3.28 3.31
CA ASP A 111 -13.03 -2.20 3.99
C ASP A 111 -12.25 -1.77 5.24
N ILE A 112 -11.95 -0.48 5.33
CA ILE A 112 -11.15 0.09 6.43
C ILE A 112 -12.02 0.24 7.69
N ASN A 113 -11.58 -0.33 8.81
CA ASN A 113 -12.17 -0.16 10.14
C ASN A 113 -11.17 -0.52 11.26
N ASP A 114 -11.52 -0.16 12.49
CA ASP A 114 -10.74 -0.39 13.72
C ASP A 114 -10.55 -1.87 14.11
N LYS A 115 -11.30 -2.81 13.51
CA LYS A 115 -11.17 -4.25 13.75
C LYS A 115 -10.15 -4.92 12.83
N LEU A 116 -9.59 -4.20 11.84
CA LEU A 116 -8.59 -4.74 10.93
C LEU A 116 -7.29 -5.10 11.66
N LYS A 117 -6.91 -6.37 11.54
CA LYS A 117 -5.61 -6.88 12.00
C LYS A 117 -4.64 -6.90 10.84
N LEU A 118 -3.62 -6.05 10.92
CA LEU A 118 -2.60 -5.90 9.89
C LEU A 118 -1.21 -6.06 10.48
N TYR A 119 -0.29 -6.48 9.63
CA TYR A 119 1.14 -6.60 9.92
C TYR A 119 1.74 -5.28 10.43
N ALA A 120 2.64 -5.40 11.41
CA ALA A 120 3.40 -4.29 11.98
C ALA A 120 2.52 -3.08 12.37
N SER A 121 2.88 -1.87 11.92
CA SER A 121 2.18 -0.62 12.26
C SER A 121 1.13 -0.21 11.21
N HIS A 122 0.76 -1.10 10.27
CA HIS A 122 -0.08 -0.73 9.13
C HIS A 122 -1.50 -0.28 9.52
N SER A 123 -2.07 -0.81 10.62
CA SER A 123 -3.37 -0.35 11.11
C SER A 123 -3.36 1.13 11.51
N GLN A 124 -2.25 1.62 12.08
CA GLN A 124 -2.09 3.03 12.46
C GLN A 124 -2.05 3.93 11.22
N PHE A 125 -1.41 3.48 10.13
CA PHE A 125 -1.40 4.23 8.88
C PHE A 125 -2.79 4.32 8.26
N LEU A 126 -3.57 3.24 8.29
CA LEU A 126 -4.94 3.27 7.78
C LEU A 126 -5.87 4.15 8.62
N GLN A 127 -5.66 4.23 9.94
CA GLN A 127 -6.38 5.17 10.79
C GLN A 127 -6.15 6.61 10.34
N LEU A 128 -4.89 7.00 10.13
CA LEU A 128 -4.53 8.34 9.66
C LEU A 128 -5.10 8.65 8.27
N VAL A 129 -5.14 7.65 7.39
CA VAL A 129 -5.80 7.78 6.08
C VAL A 129 -7.30 8.01 6.25
N ALA A 130 -7.97 7.22 7.10
CA ALA A 130 -9.40 7.36 7.34
C ALA A 130 -9.74 8.74 7.92
N GLU A 131 -8.98 9.20 8.93
CA GLU A 131 -9.14 10.53 9.52
C GLU A 131 -8.97 11.65 8.49
N LYS A 132 -7.90 11.60 7.68
CA LYS A 132 -7.62 12.65 6.69
C LYS A 132 -8.62 12.68 5.54
N ARG A 133 -9.20 11.53 5.18
CA ARG A 133 -10.24 11.41 4.14
C ARG A 133 -11.65 11.58 4.69
N GLY A 134 -11.83 11.75 6.00
CA GLY A 134 -13.16 11.79 6.63
C GLY A 134 -13.95 10.49 6.46
N ALA A 135 -13.27 9.35 6.34
CA ALA A 135 -13.87 8.04 6.17
C ALA A 135 -14.26 7.42 7.53
N HIS A 136 -15.09 6.39 7.48
CA HIS A 136 -15.43 5.58 8.65
C HIS A 136 -14.17 4.92 9.26
N TRP A 137 -14.08 4.90 10.59
CA TRP A 137 -13.01 4.17 11.32
C TRP A 137 -13.56 3.29 12.43
N SER A 138 -14.37 3.85 13.35
CA SER A 138 -14.96 3.10 14.46
C SER A 138 -16.48 3.12 14.43
N GLU A 139 -17.09 2.02 14.85
CA GLU A 139 -18.55 1.89 15.03
C GLU A 139 -19.05 2.57 16.34
N HIS A 140 -18.16 3.15 17.15
CA HIS A 140 -18.57 3.91 18.33
C HIS A 140 -18.80 5.38 17.98
N TYR A 141 -20.06 5.70 17.69
CA TYR A 141 -20.53 7.07 17.70
C TYR A 141 -20.32 7.65 19.10
N PRO A 142 -19.72 8.84 19.25
CA PRO A 142 -19.79 9.55 20.53
C PRO A 142 -21.27 9.83 20.84
N GLU A 143 -21.69 9.51 22.07
CA GLU A 143 -22.99 9.94 22.62
C GLU A 143 -23.12 11.47 22.68
#